data_AF-A0A971R3Y9-F1
#
_entry.id   AF-A0A971R3Y9-F1
#
_cell.length_a   1.000
_cell.length_b   1.000
_cell.length_c   1.000
_cell.angle_alpha   90.00
_cell.angle_beta   90.00
_cell.angle_gamma   90.00
#
_symmetry.space_group_name_H-M   'P 1'
#
loop_
_entity.id
_entity.type
_entity.pdbx_description
1 polymer ?
#
loop_
_entity_poly.entity_id
_entity_poly.type
_entity_poly.pdbx_seq_one_letter_code
_entity_poly.pdbx_strand_id
1 'polypeptide(L)'
;MDHQHLTAQLEALLRETYGLWGPGWVTFNWRNYTYDHVQRVRRLATELARRQGGDVQVVELAALLHDLTKPFDGEYQTGADGKRIVDAQGFWHNETRLPERHNDITRRYLALGLSGSLHNMSGAVLARELLSTMGVGSMTVEQVARAIEEHLIPPDDASLESHCLYDADTIDANIGLPAFVRNIYINLHFYDSRRADDEAPIAETLARDPARFLAPYIHENLPRWARGKRQDFVDKLTTSAARDLASARLDRLEHLFAELAEELPHVTPGADHSRIDLLLHYMRCGDDPSIWDETERLAHEWRTPDTPLPTCDMIEALRQEMLGRC
;
A
#
# COMPACT_ATOMS: atom_id res chain seq x y z
N MET A 1 22.88 5.43 -19.33
CA MET A 1 22.93 4.62 -18.11
C MET A 1 22.18 3.32 -18.40
N ASP A 2 22.68 2.15 -18.00
CA ASP A 2 21.88 0.92 -18.14
C ASP A 2 20.68 0.94 -17.20
N HIS A 3 19.54 0.38 -17.62
CA HIS A 3 18.26 0.45 -16.91
C HIS A 3 18.31 -0.19 -15.53
N GLN A 4 19.04 -1.30 -15.38
CA GLN A 4 19.25 -1.95 -14.09
C GLN A 4 20.04 -1.05 -13.12
N HIS A 5 21.05 -0.32 -13.62
CA HIS A 5 21.80 0.61 -12.80
C HIS A 5 20.96 1.82 -12.38
N LEU A 6 20.15 2.34 -13.30
CA LEU A 6 19.22 3.45 -13.04
C LEU A 6 18.22 3.09 -11.94
N THR A 7 17.55 1.94 -12.08
CA THR A 7 16.55 1.48 -11.09
C THR A 7 17.17 1.23 -9.71
N ALA A 8 18.38 0.65 -9.64
CA ALA A 8 19.10 0.48 -8.37
C ALA A 8 19.46 1.82 -7.70
N GLN A 9 19.86 2.83 -8.47
CA GLN A 9 20.10 4.19 -7.94
C GLN A 9 18.82 4.83 -7.40
N LEU A 10 17.71 4.69 -8.13
CA LEU A 10 16.41 5.20 -7.71
C LEU A 10 15.94 4.51 -6.43
N GLU A 11 16.04 3.18 -6.31
CA GLU A 11 15.70 2.46 -5.08
C GLU A 11 16.49 2.96 -3.87
N ALA A 12 17.81 3.14 -4.01
CA ALA A 12 18.64 3.66 -2.92
C ALA A 12 18.21 5.06 -2.51
N LEU A 13 17.95 5.94 -3.49
CA LEU A 13 17.46 7.29 -3.25
C LEU A 13 16.09 7.31 -2.58
N LEU A 14 15.16 6.44 -2.99
CA LEU A 14 13.81 6.34 -2.42
C LEU A 14 13.86 5.84 -0.98
N ARG A 15 14.68 4.82 -0.68
CA ARG A 15 14.89 4.35 0.70
C ARG A 15 15.42 5.47 1.60
N GLU A 16 16.40 6.22 1.13
CA GLU A 16 16.92 7.39 1.85
C GLU A 16 15.82 8.44 2.05
N THR A 17 15.11 8.79 0.97
CA THR A 17 14.10 9.85 0.94
C THR A 17 12.95 9.57 1.89
N TYR A 18 12.33 8.39 1.83
CA TYR A 18 11.21 8.05 2.72
C TYR A 18 11.64 7.98 4.19
N GLY A 19 12.93 7.70 4.45
CA GLY A 19 13.53 7.77 5.78
C GLY A 19 13.77 9.19 6.33
N LEU A 20 13.48 10.26 5.57
CA LEU A 20 13.73 11.65 6.03
C LEU A 20 12.64 12.20 6.96
N TRP A 21 11.48 11.57 7.00
CA TRP A 21 10.42 11.90 7.94
C TRP A 21 10.57 11.08 9.22
N GLY A 22 10.21 11.68 10.35
CA GLY A 22 10.08 10.95 11.61
C GLY A 22 9.05 9.84 11.52
N PRO A 23 9.17 8.80 12.37
CA PRO A 23 8.15 7.76 12.48
C PRO A 23 6.82 8.38 12.88
N GLY A 24 5.72 7.78 12.46
CA GLY A 24 4.37 8.25 12.75
C GLY A 24 3.40 8.00 11.61
N TRP A 25 2.14 8.11 11.97
CA TRP A 25 1.02 7.97 11.05
C TRP A 25 0.61 9.35 10.52
N VAL A 26 0.28 9.39 9.25
CA VAL A 26 -0.43 10.51 8.63
C VAL A 26 -1.59 9.90 7.88
N THR A 27 -2.80 10.13 8.38
CA THR A 27 -4.02 9.51 7.85
C THR A 27 -3.92 7.97 7.77
N PHE A 28 -3.81 7.38 6.58
CA PHE A 28 -3.70 5.93 6.33
C PHE A 28 -2.32 5.51 5.82
N ASN A 29 -1.31 6.36 6.02
CA ASN A 29 0.08 6.13 5.62
C ASN A 29 1.00 6.20 6.84
N TRP A 30 2.09 5.45 6.79
CA TRP A 30 3.19 5.50 7.76
C TRP A 30 4.52 5.27 7.03
N ARG A 31 5.63 5.57 7.69
CA ARG A 31 6.94 5.69 7.04
C ARG A 31 7.36 4.43 6.29
N ASN A 32 7.31 3.26 6.93
CA ASN A 32 7.72 2.01 6.29
C ASN A 32 6.72 1.50 5.24
N TYR A 33 5.44 1.88 5.33
CA TYR A 33 4.46 1.52 4.30
C TYR A 33 4.81 2.09 2.94
N THR A 34 5.20 3.37 2.87
CA THR A 34 5.37 4.06 1.59
C THR A 34 6.40 3.35 0.71
N TYR A 35 7.54 2.95 1.28
CA TYR A 35 8.55 2.22 0.51
C TYR A 35 8.05 0.84 0.07
N ASP A 36 7.45 0.07 0.98
CA ASP A 36 6.95 -1.27 0.66
C ASP A 36 5.87 -1.20 -0.43
N HIS A 37 4.95 -0.25 -0.32
CA HIS A 37 3.88 0.03 -1.28
C HIS A 37 4.46 0.30 -2.67
N VAL A 38 5.40 1.23 -2.78
CA VAL A 38 6.07 1.55 -4.06
C VAL A 38 6.70 0.31 -4.69
N GLN A 39 7.33 -0.57 -3.90
CA GLN A 39 7.92 -1.81 -4.44
C GLN A 39 6.86 -2.81 -4.91
N ARG A 40 5.75 -2.96 -4.18
CA ARG A 40 4.65 -3.85 -4.59
C ARG A 40 3.93 -3.33 -5.84
N VAL A 41 3.63 -2.03 -5.89
CA VAL A 41 3.06 -1.35 -7.06
C VAL A 41 3.98 -1.49 -8.26
N ARG A 42 5.28 -1.24 -8.13
CA ARG A 42 6.25 -1.45 -9.21
C ARG A 42 6.18 -2.85 -9.80
N ARG A 43 6.22 -3.88 -8.94
CA ARG A 43 6.21 -5.27 -9.41
C ARG A 43 4.90 -5.62 -10.10
N LEU A 44 3.78 -5.19 -9.52
CA LEU A 44 2.45 -5.46 -10.06
C LEU A 44 2.20 -4.70 -11.38
N ALA A 45 2.46 -3.40 -11.42
CA ALA A 45 2.30 -2.57 -12.61
C ALA A 45 3.16 -3.10 -13.77
N THR A 46 4.40 -3.50 -13.47
CA THR A 46 5.29 -4.09 -14.46
C THR A 46 4.74 -5.42 -15.01
N GLU A 47 4.17 -6.26 -14.16
CA GLU A 47 3.56 -7.52 -14.59
C GLU A 47 2.30 -7.28 -15.44
N LEU A 48 1.45 -6.33 -15.06
CA LEU A 48 0.28 -5.92 -15.84
C LEU A 48 0.69 -5.38 -17.22
N ALA A 49 1.74 -4.55 -17.27
CA ALA A 49 2.27 -4.00 -18.52
C ALA A 49 2.81 -5.10 -19.44
N ARG A 50 3.61 -6.05 -18.91
CA ARG A 50 4.14 -7.19 -19.69
C ARG A 50 3.04 -8.00 -20.36
N ARG A 51 1.96 -8.31 -19.62
CA ARG A 51 0.85 -9.12 -20.13
C ARG A 51 0.07 -8.45 -21.25
N GLN A 52 0.08 -7.12 -21.26
CA GLN A 52 -0.69 -6.31 -22.21
C GLN A 52 0.17 -5.71 -23.32
N GLY A 53 1.49 -5.95 -23.30
CA GLY A 53 2.42 -5.42 -24.30
C GLY A 53 2.76 -3.94 -24.11
N GLY A 54 2.61 -3.41 -22.88
CA GLY A 54 3.02 -2.04 -22.53
C GLY A 54 4.52 -1.88 -22.36
N ASP A 55 4.98 -0.63 -22.33
CA ASP A 55 6.38 -0.30 -22.11
C ASP A 55 6.76 -0.50 -20.63
N VAL A 56 7.39 -1.64 -20.38
CA VAL A 56 7.88 -2.05 -19.05
C VAL A 56 8.86 -1.02 -18.46
N GLN A 57 9.71 -0.41 -19.29
CA GLN A 57 10.69 0.56 -18.80
C GLN A 57 9.98 1.81 -18.28
N VAL A 58 8.98 2.31 -19.01
CA VAL A 58 8.18 3.47 -18.58
C VAL A 58 7.40 3.14 -17.31
N VAL A 59 6.67 2.01 -17.27
CA VAL A 59 5.85 1.64 -16.10
C VAL A 59 6.70 1.44 -14.86
N GLU A 60 7.85 0.79 -14.98
CA GLU A 60 8.72 0.52 -13.85
C GLU A 60 9.25 1.82 -13.23
N LEU A 61 9.69 2.78 -14.06
CA LEU A 61 10.15 4.09 -13.58
C LEU A 61 9.00 4.92 -13.00
N ALA A 62 7.84 4.92 -13.66
CA ALA A 62 6.65 5.61 -13.18
C ALA A 62 6.19 5.07 -11.83
N ALA A 63 6.10 3.74 -11.68
CA ALA A 63 5.72 3.10 -10.44
C ALA A 63 6.74 3.31 -9.29
N LEU A 64 8.03 3.38 -9.57
CA LEU A 64 9.03 3.73 -8.56
C LEU A 64 8.84 5.16 -8.02
N LEU A 65 8.34 6.07 -8.85
CA LEU A 65 8.32 7.51 -8.56
C LEU A 65 6.93 8.10 -8.30
N HIS A 66 5.84 7.34 -8.52
CA HIS A 66 4.47 7.86 -8.45
C HIS A 66 4.14 8.51 -7.09
N ASP A 67 4.66 7.91 -6.01
CA ASP A 67 4.47 8.34 -4.63
C ASP A 67 5.69 9.07 -4.04
N LEU A 68 6.64 9.51 -4.89
CA LEU A 68 7.86 10.21 -4.46
C LEU A 68 7.56 11.43 -3.57
N THR A 69 6.44 12.10 -3.85
CA THR A 69 6.01 13.29 -3.10
C THR A 69 4.91 13.01 -2.07
N LYS A 70 4.44 11.76 -1.94
CA LYS A 70 3.41 11.36 -0.99
C LYS A 70 3.74 11.68 0.47
N PRO A 71 4.98 11.54 0.96
CA PRO A 71 5.31 11.88 2.36
C PRO A 71 5.17 13.36 2.71
N PHE A 72 5.09 14.25 1.71
CA PHE A 72 4.81 15.68 1.92
C PHE A 72 3.33 15.94 2.21
N ASP A 73 2.44 14.98 1.96
CA ASP A 73 1.06 15.06 2.38
C ASP A 73 0.99 14.95 3.92
N GLY A 74 0.47 15.99 4.55
CA GLY A 74 0.13 16.04 5.96
C GLY A 74 -1.32 15.64 6.22
N GLU A 75 -1.86 16.11 7.34
CA GLU A 75 -3.27 15.86 7.69
C GLU A 75 -4.22 16.54 6.69
N TYR A 76 -5.35 15.90 6.41
CA TYR A 76 -6.38 16.50 5.58
C TYR A 76 -7.02 17.68 6.30
N GLN A 77 -7.30 18.73 5.54
CA GLN A 77 -7.93 19.93 6.06
C GLN A 77 -9.45 19.71 6.22
N THR A 78 -10.01 20.31 7.27
CA THR A 78 -11.45 20.29 7.53
C THR A 78 -12.02 21.71 7.53
N GLY A 79 -13.21 21.85 6.95
CA GLY A 79 -13.97 23.10 6.95
C GLY A 79 -14.62 23.35 8.31
N ALA A 80 -15.22 24.54 8.46
CA ALA A 80 -15.92 24.92 9.70
C ALA A 80 -17.11 24.01 10.05
N ASP A 81 -17.61 23.23 9.09
CA ASP A 81 -18.67 22.23 9.27
C ASP A 81 -18.14 20.84 9.66
N GLY A 82 -16.82 20.71 9.90
CA GLY A 82 -16.15 19.45 10.21
C GLY A 82 -16.01 18.51 9.02
N LYS A 83 -16.42 18.91 7.81
CA LYS A 83 -16.24 18.10 6.61
C LYS A 83 -14.86 18.32 6.01
N ARG A 84 -14.36 17.30 5.30
CA ARG A 84 -13.09 17.38 4.58
C ARG A 84 -13.19 18.41 3.46
N ILE A 85 -12.16 19.24 3.34
CA ILE A 85 -12.02 20.16 2.21
C ILE A 85 -11.50 19.36 1.02
N VAL A 86 -12.21 19.44 -0.10
CA VAL A 86 -11.85 18.77 -1.34
C VAL A 86 -11.71 19.77 -2.48
N ASP A 87 -10.85 19.47 -3.45
CA ASP A 87 -10.73 20.26 -4.67
C ASP A 87 -11.90 19.97 -5.65
N ALA A 88 -11.86 20.59 -6.83
CA ALA A 88 -12.90 20.46 -7.84
C ALA A 88 -13.05 19.02 -8.39
N GLN A 89 -12.05 18.17 -8.19
CA GLN A 89 -12.00 16.77 -8.61
C GLN A 89 -12.30 15.81 -7.45
N GLY A 90 -12.48 16.33 -6.23
CA GLY A 90 -12.80 15.54 -5.03
C GLY A 90 -11.57 15.08 -4.23
N PHE A 91 -10.35 15.51 -4.59
CA PHE A 91 -9.15 15.18 -3.84
C PHE A 91 -9.05 16.01 -2.56
N TRP A 92 -8.52 15.41 -1.49
CA TRP A 92 -8.42 16.08 -0.20
C TRP A 92 -7.30 17.11 -0.23
N HIS A 93 -7.60 18.31 0.26
CA HIS A 93 -6.55 19.27 0.58
C HIS A 93 -5.83 18.82 1.84
N ASN A 94 -4.54 18.52 1.71
CA ASN A 94 -3.69 18.15 2.85
C ASN A 94 -2.80 19.34 3.24
N GLU A 95 -2.52 19.46 4.53
CA GLU A 95 -1.43 20.31 5.00
C GLU A 95 -0.11 19.82 4.40
N THR A 96 0.87 20.71 4.23
CA THR A 96 2.22 20.28 3.81
C THR A 96 3.02 19.83 5.01
N ARG A 97 3.50 18.59 4.99
CA ARG A 97 4.39 18.00 5.99
C ARG A 97 5.84 18.00 5.50
N LEU A 98 6.66 18.88 6.07
CA LEU A 98 8.09 18.93 5.73
C LEU A 98 8.88 17.80 6.42
N PRO A 99 9.95 17.29 5.78
CA PRO A 99 10.81 16.26 6.37
C PRO A 99 11.69 16.85 7.50
N GLU A 100 12.18 15.99 8.39
CA GLU A 100 13.10 16.38 9.49
C GLU A 100 14.54 16.57 8.99
N ARG A 101 14.86 15.96 7.84
CA ARG A 101 16.17 15.99 7.18
C ARG A 101 15.99 16.28 5.69
N HIS A 102 17.08 16.60 5.02
CA HIS A 102 17.05 16.96 3.61
C HIS A 102 18.02 16.14 2.77
N ASN A 103 17.58 15.75 1.59
CA ASN A 103 18.40 15.23 0.50
C ASN A 103 18.09 15.96 -0.82
N ASP A 104 18.57 15.44 -1.94
CA ASP A 104 18.37 16.03 -3.26
C ASP A 104 16.88 16.18 -3.64
N ILE A 105 16.06 15.15 -3.38
CA ILE A 105 14.62 15.18 -3.65
C ILE A 105 13.94 16.33 -2.90
N THR A 106 14.19 16.44 -1.60
CA THR A 106 13.55 17.47 -0.77
C THR A 106 13.96 18.89 -1.18
N ARG A 107 15.21 19.07 -1.60
CA ARG A 107 15.69 20.37 -2.10
C ARG A 107 15.03 20.75 -3.42
N ARG A 108 14.92 19.80 -4.36
CA ARG A 108 14.23 20.01 -5.64
C ARG A 108 12.75 20.31 -5.44
N TYR A 109 12.07 19.58 -4.55
CA TYR A 109 10.67 19.81 -4.22
C TYR A 109 10.40 21.26 -3.78
N LEU A 110 11.24 21.78 -2.88
CA LEU A 110 11.14 23.17 -2.42
C LEU A 110 11.52 24.18 -3.52
N ALA A 111 12.60 23.93 -4.27
CA ALA A 111 13.07 24.83 -5.32
C ALA A 111 12.05 24.97 -6.47
N LEU A 112 11.31 23.90 -6.76
CA LEU A 112 10.25 23.87 -7.77
C LEU A 112 8.90 24.40 -7.25
N GLY A 113 8.81 24.78 -5.97
CA GLY A 113 7.60 25.36 -5.37
C GLY A 113 6.42 24.38 -5.30
N LEU A 114 6.68 23.09 -5.10
CA LEU A 114 5.67 22.02 -5.22
C LEU A 114 4.77 21.86 -3.97
N SER A 115 5.00 22.64 -2.92
CA SER A 115 4.25 22.54 -1.65
C SER A 115 2.76 22.75 -1.85
N GLY A 116 1.95 21.85 -1.29
CA GLY A 116 0.48 21.90 -1.37
C GLY A 116 -0.12 21.42 -2.69
N SER A 117 0.70 20.99 -3.66
CA SER A 117 0.22 20.29 -4.85
C SER A 117 -0.18 18.85 -4.53
N LEU A 118 -1.15 18.31 -5.26
CA LEU A 118 -1.44 16.87 -5.21
C LEU A 118 -0.22 16.04 -5.59
N HIS A 119 -0.03 14.90 -4.93
CA HIS A 119 1.19 14.10 -5.05
C HIS A 119 1.42 13.56 -6.47
N ASN A 120 0.39 13.29 -7.26
CA ASN A 120 0.50 12.92 -8.68
C ASN A 120 1.07 14.07 -9.52
N MET A 121 0.62 15.31 -9.26
CA MET A 121 1.09 16.50 -9.98
C MET A 121 2.52 16.87 -9.59
N SER A 122 2.81 16.98 -8.29
CA SER A 122 4.18 17.27 -7.83
C SER A 122 5.14 16.13 -8.13
N GLY A 123 4.68 14.88 -8.04
CA GLY A 123 5.43 13.69 -8.40
C GLY A 123 5.84 13.70 -9.86
N ALA A 124 4.93 14.03 -10.78
CA ALA A 124 5.22 14.11 -12.21
C ALA A 124 6.28 15.17 -12.52
N VAL A 125 6.16 16.37 -11.95
CA VAL A 125 7.15 17.46 -12.14
C VAL A 125 8.51 17.06 -11.60
N LEU A 126 8.55 16.47 -10.39
CA LEU A 126 9.79 16.09 -9.74
C LEU A 126 10.47 14.90 -10.42
N ALA A 127 9.69 13.92 -10.89
CA ALA A 127 10.18 12.79 -11.68
C ALA A 127 10.78 13.25 -13.02
N ARG A 128 10.12 14.20 -13.71
CA ARG A 128 10.64 14.78 -14.95
C ARG A 128 12.02 15.40 -14.74
N GLU A 129 12.17 16.24 -13.71
CA GLU A 129 13.43 16.89 -13.37
C GLU A 129 14.51 15.87 -12.98
N LEU A 130 14.17 14.92 -12.10
CA LEU A 130 15.09 13.89 -11.61
C LEU A 130 15.63 13.03 -12.76
N LEU A 131 14.74 12.43 -13.56
CA LEU A 131 15.13 11.50 -14.63
C LEU A 131 15.91 12.23 -15.74
N SER A 132 15.56 13.48 -16.04
CA SER A 132 16.33 14.31 -16.98
C SER A 132 17.77 14.50 -16.51
N THR A 133 17.96 14.82 -15.22
CA THR A 133 19.31 15.01 -14.65
C THR A 133 20.11 13.72 -14.55
N MET A 134 19.44 12.57 -14.45
CA MET A 134 20.06 11.25 -14.52
C MET A 134 20.37 10.79 -15.96
N GLY A 135 20.04 11.60 -16.96
CA GLY A 135 20.35 11.34 -18.37
C GLY A 135 19.42 10.34 -19.06
N VAL A 136 18.18 10.19 -18.59
CA VAL A 136 17.14 9.41 -19.27
C VAL A 136 16.67 10.17 -20.52
N GLY A 137 16.34 9.43 -21.59
CA GLY A 137 15.91 10.03 -22.86
C GLY A 137 14.61 10.83 -22.69
N SER A 138 14.52 11.99 -23.34
CA SER A 138 13.41 12.95 -23.17
C SER A 138 12.03 12.34 -23.42
N MET A 139 11.90 11.45 -24.42
CA MET A 139 10.65 10.76 -24.71
C MET A 139 10.19 9.90 -23.52
N THR A 140 11.09 9.05 -22.99
CA THR A 140 10.81 8.21 -21.81
C THR A 140 10.49 9.06 -20.59
N VAL A 141 11.22 10.16 -20.38
CA VAL A 141 10.97 11.11 -19.28
C VAL A 141 9.55 11.65 -19.33
N GLU A 142 9.08 12.10 -20.50
CA GLU A 142 7.73 12.64 -20.63
C GLU A 142 6.65 11.57 -20.48
N GLN A 143 6.89 10.35 -20.98
CA GLN A 143 5.96 9.23 -20.78
C GLN A 143 5.84 8.85 -19.30
N VAL A 144 6.97 8.81 -18.57
CA VAL A 144 6.98 8.54 -17.12
C VAL A 144 6.25 9.64 -16.35
N ALA A 145 6.56 10.91 -16.64
CA ALA A 145 5.92 12.03 -15.97
C ALA A 145 4.41 12.05 -16.23
N ARG A 146 3.97 11.75 -17.47
CA ARG A 146 2.55 11.64 -17.84
C ARG A 146 1.85 10.52 -17.08
N ALA A 147 2.45 9.33 -17.01
CA ALA A 147 1.87 8.22 -16.26
C ALA A 147 1.72 8.54 -14.76
N ILE A 148 2.69 9.21 -14.16
CA ILE A 148 2.60 9.69 -12.77
C ILE A 148 1.53 10.77 -12.62
N GLU A 149 1.39 11.70 -13.55
CA GLU A 149 0.36 12.75 -13.48
C GLU A 149 -1.06 12.12 -13.47
N GLU A 150 -1.26 11.08 -14.25
CA GLU A 150 -2.56 10.45 -14.50
C GLU A 150 -2.94 9.35 -13.49
N HIS A 151 -2.00 8.85 -12.66
CA HIS A 151 -2.17 7.58 -11.94
C HIS A 151 -3.30 7.54 -10.90
N LEU A 152 -3.91 8.67 -10.53
CA LEU A 152 -5.05 8.70 -9.60
C LEU A 152 -6.40 8.58 -10.30
N ILE A 153 -6.52 9.19 -11.49
CA ILE A 153 -7.73 9.18 -12.32
C ILE A 153 -7.25 9.26 -13.77
N PRO A 154 -6.88 8.13 -14.39
CA PRO A 154 -6.41 8.14 -15.77
C PRO A 154 -7.56 8.56 -16.69
N PRO A 155 -7.32 9.43 -17.70
CA PRO A 155 -8.33 9.71 -18.72
C PRO A 155 -8.65 8.47 -19.56
N ASP A 156 -9.79 8.47 -20.25
CA ASP A 156 -10.25 7.33 -21.07
C ASP A 156 -9.26 6.98 -22.20
N ASP A 157 -8.51 7.96 -22.71
CA ASP A 157 -7.51 7.82 -23.76
C ASP A 157 -6.06 7.79 -23.23
N ALA A 158 -5.89 7.54 -21.93
CA ALA A 158 -4.57 7.41 -21.32
C ALA A 158 -3.75 6.27 -21.95
N SER A 159 -2.44 6.32 -21.75
CA SER A 159 -1.57 5.25 -22.21
C SER A 159 -1.79 3.97 -21.40
N LEU A 160 -1.41 2.83 -21.97
CA LEU A 160 -1.46 1.55 -21.26
C LEU A 160 -0.62 1.58 -19.98
N GLU A 161 0.48 2.33 -19.99
CA GLU A 161 1.36 2.53 -18.85
C GLU A 161 0.64 3.28 -17.70
N SER A 162 -0.10 4.34 -18.01
CA SER A 162 -0.94 5.06 -17.03
C SER A 162 -2.01 4.15 -16.43
N HIS A 163 -2.70 3.38 -17.28
CA HIS A 163 -3.72 2.42 -16.83
C HIS A 163 -3.13 1.31 -15.95
N CYS A 164 -1.98 0.74 -16.32
CA CYS A 164 -1.31 -0.30 -15.53
C CYS A 164 -0.83 0.24 -14.18
N LEU A 165 -0.34 1.49 -14.13
CA LEU A 165 0.08 2.13 -12.89
C LEU A 165 -1.11 2.38 -11.96
N TYR A 166 -2.19 2.99 -12.48
CA TYR A 166 -3.43 3.22 -11.71
C TYR A 166 -4.02 1.91 -11.18
N ASP A 167 -4.11 0.87 -12.01
CA ASP A 167 -4.66 -0.42 -11.62
C ASP A 167 -3.81 -1.07 -10.52
N ALA A 168 -2.48 -1.04 -10.65
CA ALA A 168 -1.58 -1.63 -9.67
C ALA A 168 -1.60 -0.90 -8.33
N ASP A 169 -1.61 0.43 -8.35
CA ASP A 169 -1.73 1.27 -7.15
C ASP A 169 -3.06 1.00 -6.42
N THR A 170 -4.15 1.00 -7.19
CA THR A 170 -5.50 0.70 -6.69
C THR A 170 -5.57 -0.68 -6.04
N ILE A 171 -5.04 -1.71 -6.71
CA ILE A 171 -5.03 -3.08 -6.20
C ILE A 171 -4.18 -3.16 -4.94
N ASP A 172 -2.94 -2.67 -4.92
CA ASP A 172 -2.05 -2.83 -3.76
C ASP A 172 -2.63 -2.21 -2.49
N ALA A 173 -3.24 -1.03 -2.61
CA ALA A 173 -3.79 -0.31 -1.46
C ALA A 173 -5.12 -0.88 -0.93
N ASN A 174 -5.86 -1.64 -1.75
CA ASN A 174 -7.26 -1.99 -1.47
C ASN A 174 -7.64 -3.46 -1.60
N ILE A 175 -6.89 -4.26 -2.36
CA ILE A 175 -7.29 -5.60 -2.78
C ILE A 175 -6.16 -6.62 -2.58
N GLY A 176 -6.53 -7.76 -2.00
CA GLY A 176 -5.61 -8.89 -1.77
C GLY A 176 -4.97 -8.88 -0.39
N LEU A 177 -4.06 -9.84 -0.19
CA LEU A 177 -3.43 -10.10 1.10
C LEU A 177 -2.60 -8.91 1.61
N PRO A 178 -1.83 -8.15 0.79
CA PRO A 178 -1.15 -6.95 1.26
C PRO A 178 -2.12 -5.89 1.78
N ALA A 179 -3.24 -5.67 1.08
CA ALA A 179 -4.27 -4.75 1.50
C ALA A 179 -5.02 -5.22 2.76
N PHE A 180 -5.15 -6.54 2.95
CA PHE A 180 -5.68 -7.11 4.18
C PHE A 180 -4.76 -6.87 5.38
N VAL A 181 -3.44 -7.08 5.24
CA VAL A 181 -2.48 -6.76 6.32
C VAL A 181 -2.48 -5.26 6.61
N ARG A 182 -2.52 -4.42 5.57
CA ARG A 182 -2.69 -2.97 5.72
C ARG A 182 -3.98 -2.62 6.45
N ASN A 183 -5.09 -3.32 6.16
CA ASN A 183 -6.37 -3.14 6.85
C ASN A 183 -6.29 -3.49 8.34
N ILE A 184 -5.53 -4.53 8.71
CA ILE A 184 -5.25 -4.84 10.12
C ILE A 184 -4.58 -3.64 10.79
N TYR A 185 -3.47 -3.15 10.25
CA TYR A 185 -2.74 -2.03 10.86
C TYR A 185 -3.58 -0.76 10.97
N ILE A 186 -4.33 -0.40 9.92
CA ILE A 186 -5.22 0.77 9.94
C ILE A 186 -6.33 0.62 10.99
N ASN A 187 -6.98 -0.54 11.08
CA ASN A 187 -8.06 -0.74 12.05
C ASN A 187 -7.55 -0.58 13.48
N LEU A 188 -6.37 -1.13 13.78
CA LEU A 188 -5.81 -1.10 15.12
C LEU A 188 -5.26 0.27 15.49
N HIS A 189 -4.58 0.94 14.55
CA HIS A 189 -4.10 2.31 14.76
C HIS A 189 -5.23 3.24 15.21
N PHE A 190 -6.41 3.10 14.58
CA PHE A 190 -7.57 3.92 14.92
C PHE A 190 -8.51 3.31 15.96
N TYR A 191 -8.24 2.12 16.50
CA TYR A 191 -9.15 1.48 17.44
C TYR A 191 -9.34 2.34 18.68
N ASP A 192 -8.25 2.74 19.32
CA ASP A 192 -8.30 3.45 20.60
C ASP A 192 -8.91 4.87 20.50
N SER A 193 -8.93 5.46 19.29
CA SER A 193 -9.62 6.74 19.05
C SER A 193 -11.10 6.58 18.71
N ARG A 194 -11.56 5.37 18.38
CA ARG A 194 -12.94 5.07 17.97
C ARG A 194 -13.73 4.27 19.02
N ARG A 195 -13.03 3.59 19.94
CA ARG A 195 -13.64 2.80 21.01
C ARG A 195 -14.47 3.68 21.95
N ALA A 196 -15.43 3.07 22.63
CA ALA A 196 -16.15 3.76 23.70
C ALA A 196 -15.24 3.98 24.93
N ASP A 197 -15.57 4.98 25.75
CA ASP A 197 -14.76 5.34 26.93
C ASP A 197 -14.61 4.18 27.93
N ASP A 198 -15.61 3.28 28.00
CA ASP A 198 -15.66 2.11 28.88
C ASP A 198 -15.03 0.84 28.27
N GLU A 199 -14.63 0.86 27.00
CA GLU A 199 -13.92 -0.24 26.35
C GLU A 199 -12.43 -0.22 26.67
N ALA A 200 -11.84 -1.40 26.89
CA ALA A 200 -10.41 -1.51 27.14
C ALA A 200 -9.59 -1.14 25.89
N PRO A 201 -8.39 -0.55 26.03
CA PRO A 201 -7.49 -0.31 24.91
C PRO A 201 -7.21 -1.60 24.13
N ILE A 202 -6.89 -1.47 22.83
CA ILE A 202 -6.72 -2.64 21.97
C ILE A 202 -5.62 -3.58 22.46
N ALA A 203 -4.52 -3.04 22.96
CA ALA A 203 -3.40 -3.81 23.49
C ALA A 203 -3.82 -4.67 24.70
N GLU A 204 -4.69 -4.15 25.58
CA GLU A 204 -5.22 -4.88 26.72
C GLU A 204 -6.19 -5.98 26.27
N THR A 205 -7.07 -5.65 25.32
CA THR A 205 -8.03 -6.61 24.75
C THR A 205 -7.31 -7.79 24.10
N LEU A 206 -6.31 -7.55 23.24
CA LEU A 206 -5.55 -8.59 22.56
C LEU A 206 -4.66 -9.43 23.50
N ALA A 207 -4.34 -8.92 24.69
CA ALA A 207 -3.55 -9.63 25.70
C ALA A 207 -4.42 -10.51 26.61
N ARG A 208 -5.64 -10.06 26.96
CA ARG A 208 -6.51 -10.76 27.91
C ARG A 208 -7.52 -11.69 27.25
N ASP A 209 -8.18 -11.21 26.20
CA ASP A 209 -9.24 -11.91 25.51
C ASP A 209 -9.25 -11.50 24.02
N PRO A 210 -8.28 -11.98 23.23
CA PRO A 210 -8.20 -11.65 21.81
C PRO A 210 -9.46 -12.08 21.04
N ALA A 211 -10.17 -13.12 21.49
CA ALA A 211 -11.39 -13.59 20.86
C ALA A 211 -12.50 -12.53 20.87
N ARG A 212 -12.56 -11.68 21.92
CA ARG A 212 -13.50 -10.54 21.98
C ARG A 212 -13.35 -9.59 20.79
N PHE A 213 -12.13 -9.36 20.31
CA PHE A 213 -11.89 -8.54 19.13
C PHE A 213 -11.99 -9.36 17.84
N LEU A 214 -11.35 -10.53 17.81
CA LEU A 214 -11.24 -11.36 16.61
C LEU A 214 -12.59 -11.89 16.12
N ALA A 215 -13.52 -12.27 17.01
CA ALA A 215 -14.80 -12.84 16.60
C ALA A 215 -15.63 -11.89 15.72
N PRO A 216 -16.02 -10.67 16.16
CA PRO A 216 -16.74 -9.75 15.27
C PRO A 216 -15.87 -9.27 14.10
N TYR A 217 -14.55 -9.19 14.28
CA TYR A 217 -13.65 -8.79 13.20
C TYR A 217 -13.67 -9.80 12.04
N ILE A 218 -13.53 -11.09 12.33
CA ILE A 218 -13.48 -12.18 11.34
C ILE A 218 -14.87 -12.52 10.80
N HIS A 219 -15.89 -12.65 11.67
CA HIS A 219 -17.23 -13.07 11.22
C HIS A 219 -18.00 -12.00 10.47
N GLU A 220 -17.75 -10.71 10.76
CA GLU A 220 -18.56 -9.62 10.19
C GLU A 220 -17.73 -8.57 9.45
N ASN A 221 -16.69 -8.03 10.08
CA ASN A 221 -15.99 -6.86 9.54
C ASN A 221 -15.19 -7.21 8.28
N LEU A 222 -14.45 -8.31 8.28
CA LEU A 222 -13.64 -8.75 7.15
C LEU A 222 -14.48 -9.14 5.92
N PRO A 223 -15.56 -9.94 6.03
CA PRO A 223 -16.46 -10.20 4.91
C PRO A 223 -17.14 -8.93 4.37
N ARG A 224 -17.56 -8.02 5.25
CA ARG A 224 -18.15 -6.74 4.86
C ARG A 224 -17.13 -5.87 4.11
N TRP A 225 -15.89 -5.84 4.62
CA TRP A 225 -14.79 -5.12 3.99
C TRP A 225 -14.49 -5.68 2.59
N ALA A 226 -14.28 -6.99 2.43
CA ALA A 226 -14.02 -7.60 1.11
C ALA A 226 -15.13 -7.33 0.10
N ARG A 227 -16.40 -7.45 0.52
CA ARG A 227 -17.56 -7.12 -0.33
C ARG A 227 -17.57 -5.65 -0.76
N GLY A 228 -17.29 -4.75 0.17
CA GLY A 228 -17.14 -3.32 -0.14
C GLY A 228 -16.02 -3.07 -1.14
N LYS A 229 -14.85 -3.71 -0.95
CA LYS A 229 -13.73 -3.60 -1.89
C LYS A 229 -14.08 -4.09 -3.29
N ARG A 230 -14.84 -5.18 -3.40
CA ARG A 230 -15.34 -5.67 -4.69
C ARG A 230 -16.21 -4.61 -5.38
N GLN A 231 -17.20 -4.07 -4.67
CA GLN A 231 -18.15 -3.09 -5.20
C GLN A 231 -17.50 -1.75 -5.55
N ASP A 232 -16.53 -1.32 -4.75
CA ASP A 232 -15.95 0.02 -4.85
C ASP A 232 -14.84 0.13 -5.89
N PHE A 233 -14.13 -0.97 -6.20
CA PHE A 233 -12.88 -0.91 -6.96
C PHE A 233 -12.85 -1.78 -8.22
N VAL A 234 -13.48 -2.96 -8.26
CA VAL A 234 -13.30 -3.89 -9.40
C VAL A 234 -13.76 -3.26 -10.72
N ASP A 235 -14.93 -2.63 -10.74
CA ASP A 235 -15.45 -1.98 -11.96
C ASP A 235 -14.69 -0.69 -12.33
N LYS A 236 -13.89 -0.14 -11.42
CA LYS A 236 -13.05 1.03 -11.67
C LYS A 236 -11.67 0.66 -12.24
N LEU A 237 -11.29 -0.61 -12.21
CA LEU A 237 -10.04 -1.07 -12.81
C LEU A 237 -10.17 -1.04 -14.33
N THR A 238 -9.14 -0.51 -14.96
CA THR A 238 -9.17 -0.08 -16.35
C THR A 238 -8.80 -1.21 -17.31
N THR A 239 -7.93 -2.11 -16.90
CA THR A 239 -7.51 -3.26 -17.71
C THR A 239 -8.28 -4.53 -17.36
N SER A 240 -8.49 -5.42 -18.34
CA SER A 240 -9.09 -6.73 -18.08
C SER A 240 -8.21 -7.58 -17.16
N ALA A 241 -6.89 -7.55 -17.37
CA ALA A 241 -5.93 -8.27 -16.55
C ALA A 241 -5.99 -7.85 -15.07
N ALA A 242 -6.16 -6.55 -14.79
CA ALA A 242 -6.33 -6.06 -13.43
C ALA A 242 -7.66 -6.51 -12.82
N ARG A 243 -8.77 -6.46 -13.58
CA ARG A 243 -10.09 -6.93 -13.11
C ARG A 243 -10.10 -8.41 -12.76
N ASP A 244 -9.48 -9.24 -13.59
CA ASP A 244 -9.37 -10.67 -13.35
C ASP A 244 -8.52 -10.95 -12.10
N LEU A 245 -7.37 -10.28 -11.99
CA LEU A 245 -6.48 -10.42 -10.82
C LEU A 245 -7.14 -9.95 -9.52
N ALA A 246 -7.79 -8.80 -9.55
CA ALA A 246 -8.49 -8.24 -8.40
C ALA A 246 -9.61 -9.16 -7.93
N SER A 247 -10.39 -9.70 -8.87
CA SER A 247 -11.45 -10.67 -8.56
C SER A 247 -10.88 -11.93 -7.91
N ALA A 248 -9.80 -12.50 -8.47
CA ALA A 248 -9.16 -13.69 -7.92
C ALA A 248 -8.58 -13.45 -6.50
N ARG A 249 -7.99 -12.27 -6.26
CA ARG A 249 -7.48 -11.88 -4.93
C ARG A 249 -8.61 -11.71 -3.91
N LEU A 250 -9.77 -11.17 -4.33
CA LEU A 250 -10.95 -11.06 -3.45
C LEU A 250 -11.58 -12.43 -3.18
N ASP A 251 -11.68 -13.31 -4.17
CA ASP A 251 -12.17 -14.68 -3.98
C ASP A 251 -11.30 -15.44 -2.96
N ARG A 252 -9.98 -15.28 -3.04
CA ARG A 252 -9.02 -15.83 -2.06
C ARG A 252 -9.27 -15.29 -0.66
N LEU A 253 -9.47 -13.98 -0.51
CA LEU A 253 -9.76 -13.36 0.79
C LEU A 253 -11.08 -13.86 1.37
N GLU A 254 -12.13 -13.96 0.55
CA GLU A 254 -13.44 -14.47 0.98
C GLU A 254 -13.34 -15.91 1.48
N HIS A 255 -12.57 -16.77 0.79
CA HIS A 255 -12.30 -18.14 1.25
C HIS A 255 -11.50 -18.15 2.54
N LEU A 256 -10.40 -17.39 2.61
CA LEU A 256 -9.57 -17.28 3.80
C LEU A 256 -10.38 -16.84 5.02
N PHE A 257 -11.28 -15.85 4.88
CA PHE A 257 -12.08 -15.36 6.00
C PHE A 257 -13.10 -16.40 6.49
N ALA A 258 -13.66 -17.20 5.59
CA ALA A 258 -14.51 -18.33 5.97
C ALA A 258 -13.72 -19.38 6.76
N GLU A 259 -12.52 -19.73 6.30
CA GLU A 259 -11.66 -20.68 7.01
C GLU A 259 -11.22 -20.15 8.39
N LEU A 260 -10.82 -18.88 8.48
CA LEU A 260 -10.48 -18.24 9.77
C LEU A 260 -11.65 -18.25 10.75
N ALA A 261 -12.88 -18.08 10.25
CA ALA A 261 -14.09 -18.14 11.06
C ALA A 261 -14.35 -19.54 11.62
N GLU A 262 -14.05 -20.59 10.84
CA GLU A 262 -14.12 -21.98 11.29
C GLU A 262 -13.01 -22.36 12.27
N GLU A 263 -11.80 -21.80 12.09
CA GLU A 263 -10.65 -22.07 12.97
C GLU A 263 -10.74 -21.39 14.33
N LEU A 264 -11.33 -20.19 14.40
CA LEU A 264 -11.31 -19.32 15.58
C LEU A 264 -11.77 -20.01 16.89
N PRO A 265 -12.83 -20.85 16.93
CA PRO A 265 -13.25 -21.54 18.16
C PRO A 265 -12.32 -22.66 18.62
N HIS A 266 -11.41 -23.12 17.76
CA HIS A 266 -10.61 -24.33 17.97
C HIS A 266 -9.14 -24.06 18.30
N VAL A 267 -8.66 -22.84 18.05
CA VAL A 267 -7.27 -22.46 18.32
C VAL A 267 -7.11 -21.90 19.73
N THR A 268 -5.93 -22.13 20.32
CA THR A 268 -5.50 -21.38 21.51
C THR A 268 -4.55 -20.27 21.04
N PRO A 269 -4.97 -18.99 21.10
CA PRO A 269 -4.14 -17.87 20.68
C PRO A 269 -2.75 -17.86 21.33
N GLY A 270 -1.71 -17.78 20.50
CA GLY A 270 -0.30 -17.69 20.87
C GLY A 270 0.42 -19.04 21.03
N ALA A 271 -0.20 -20.17 20.68
CA ALA A 271 0.32 -21.50 21.01
C ALA A 271 0.96 -22.26 19.83
N ASP A 272 0.42 -22.15 18.60
CA ASP A 272 0.62 -23.19 17.58
C ASP A 272 1.00 -22.68 16.18
N HIS A 273 1.43 -21.42 16.04
CA HIS A 273 1.66 -20.77 14.73
C HIS A 273 0.46 -20.94 13.77
N SER A 274 -0.76 -20.89 14.30
CA SER A 274 -1.99 -20.94 13.51
C SER A 274 -2.17 -19.68 12.66
N ARG A 275 -3.12 -19.67 11.72
CA ARG A 275 -3.46 -18.45 10.99
C ARG A 275 -4.00 -17.36 11.91
N ILE A 276 -4.66 -17.74 13.01
CA ILE A 276 -5.07 -16.81 14.06
C ILE A 276 -3.86 -16.20 14.78
N ASP A 277 -2.82 -16.99 15.02
CA ASP A 277 -1.56 -16.46 15.57
C ASP A 277 -0.88 -15.50 14.60
N LEU A 278 -0.92 -15.81 13.30
CA LEU A 278 -0.40 -14.93 12.25
C LEU A 278 -1.14 -13.58 12.24
N LEU A 279 -2.48 -13.61 12.33
CA LEU A 279 -3.28 -12.40 12.47
C LEU A 279 -2.84 -11.62 13.71
N LEU A 280 -2.82 -12.26 14.88
CA LEU A 280 -2.44 -11.63 16.15
C LEU A 280 -1.03 -11.07 16.14
N HIS A 281 -0.11 -11.70 15.42
CA HIS A 281 1.25 -11.20 15.20
C HIS A 281 1.20 -9.84 14.51
N TYR A 282 0.54 -9.75 13.35
CA TYR A 282 0.33 -8.46 12.67
C TYR A 282 -0.43 -7.49 13.57
N MET A 283 -1.39 -7.94 14.38
CA MET A 283 -2.12 -7.04 15.27
C MET A 283 -1.26 -6.41 16.38
N ARG A 284 -0.10 -7.00 16.70
CA ARG A 284 0.80 -6.52 17.76
C ARG A 284 1.95 -5.66 17.22
N CYS A 285 2.17 -5.63 15.91
CA CYS A 285 3.20 -4.80 15.27
C CYS A 285 2.63 -3.42 14.90
N GLY A 286 2.70 -2.43 15.80
CA GLY A 286 1.97 -1.15 15.65
C GLY A 286 2.79 0.12 15.35
N ASP A 287 4.08 0.18 15.71
CA ASP A 287 4.77 1.48 15.81
C ASP A 287 5.25 2.05 14.46
N ASP A 288 5.62 1.21 13.49
CA ASP A 288 6.04 1.58 12.12
C ASP A 288 6.27 0.31 11.27
N PRO A 289 5.29 -0.59 11.08
CA PRO A 289 5.57 -1.92 10.55
C PRO A 289 5.91 -1.91 9.05
N SER A 290 6.96 -2.63 8.62
CA SER A 290 7.10 -3.03 7.21
C SER A 290 6.29 -4.31 7.01
N ILE A 291 5.35 -4.31 6.05
CA ILE A 291 4.62 -5.54 5.69
C ILE A 291 5.59 -6.55 5.10
N TRP A 292 6.54 -6.09 4.29
CA TRP A 292 7.52 -6.94 3.64
C TRP A 292 8.46 -7.60 4.64
N ASP A 293 9.15 -6.82 5.47
CA ASP A 293 10.16 -7.35 6.41
C ASP A 293 9.49 -8.28 7.43
N GLU A 294 8.30 -7.94 7.91
CA GLU A 294 7.54 -8.79 8.83
C GLU A 294 7.16 -10.12 8.19
N THR A 295 6.64 -10.09 6.96
CA THR A 295 6.27 -11.33 6.24
C THR A 295 7.49 -12.20 5.95
N GLU A 296 8.61 -11.62 5.50
CA GLU A 296 9.84 -12.38 5.22
C GLU A 296 10.41 -13.00 6.50
N ARG A 297 10.37 -12.27 7.61
CA ARG A 297 10.79 -12.77 8.92
C ARG A 297 9.93 -13.96 9.34
N LEU A 298 8.60 -13.86 9.23
CA LEU A 298 7.68 -14.96 9.53
C LEU A 298 7.88 -16.16 8.60
N ALA A 299 8.10 -15.93 7.31
CA ALA A 299 8.38 -16.99 6.33
C ALA A 299 9.66 -17.78 6.63
N HIS A 300 10.61 -17.16 7.34
CA HIS A 300 11.81 -17.82 7.81
C HIS A 300 11.61 -18.48 9.18
N GLU A 301 11.15 -17.72 10.18
CA GLU A 301 11.07 -18.17 11.57
C GLU A 301 9.97 -19.20 11.81
N TRP A 302 8.82 -19.05 11.14
CA TRP A 302 7.69 -19.97 11.32
C TRP A 302 7.75 -21.16 10.37
N ARG A 303 8.81 -21.33 9.58
CA ARG A 303 8.96 -22.52 8.73
C ARG A 303 9.52 -23.70 9.52
N THR A 304 8.76 -24.14 10.52
CA THR A 304 9.07 -25.30 11.36
C THR A 304 8.20 -26.50 10.99
N PRO A 305 8.62 -27.74 11.27
CA PRO A 305 7.82 -28.94 11.02
C PRO A 305 6.44 -28.94 11.66
N ASP A 306 6.28 -28.22 12.79
CA ASP A 306 5.05 -28.15 13.56
C ASP A 306 4.10 -27.03 13.11
N THR A 307 4.54 -26.13 12.22
CA THR A 307 3.70 -25.04 11.74
C THR A 307 2.61 -25.59 10.82
N PRO A 308 1.33 -25.27 11.06
CA PRO A 308 0.23 -25.70 10.20
C PRO A 308 0.47 -25.32 8.74
N LEU A 309 0.26 -26.28 7.83
CA LEU A 309 0.39 -26.06 6.39
C LEU A 309 -0.45 -24.86 5.90
N PRO A 310 -1.71 -24.66 6.36
CA PRO A 310 -2.48 -23.48 5.96
C PRO A 310 -1.85 -22.15 6.36
N THR A 311 -1.09 -22.09 7.47
CA THR A 311 -0.34 -20.90 7.85
C THR A 311 0.83 -20.66 6.89
N CYS A 312 1.60 -21.71 6.57
CA CYS A 312 2.69 -21.63 5.61
C CYS A 312 2.19 -21.15 4.23
N ASP A 313 1.07 -21.71 3.76
CA ASP A 313 0.46 -21.36 2.49
C ASP A 313 -0.04 -19.91 2.46
N MET A 314 -0.61 -19.42 3.57
CA MET A 314 -1.03 -18.03 3.71
C MET A 314 0.16 -17.06 3.66
N ILE A 315 1.25 -17.37 4.36
CA ILE A 315 2.48 -16.55 4.32
C ILE A 315 3.04 -16.53 2.90
N GLU A 316 3.14 -17.69 2.24
CA GLU A 316 3.65 -17.76 0.88
C GLU A 316 2.75 -17.03 -0.13
N ALA A 317 1.43 -17.17 -0.01
CA ALA A 317 0.49 -16.43 -0.86
C ALA A 317 0.64 -14.91 -0.71
N LEU A 318 0.81 -14.41 0.53
CA LEU A 318 1.07 -12.99 0.78
C LEU A 318 2.39 -12.56 0.11
N ARG A 319 3.47 -13.35 0.23
CA ARG A 319 4.75 -13.07 -0.45
C ARG A 319 4.60 -13.02 -1.96
N GLN A 320 3.88 -13.97 -2.55
CA GLN A 320 3.64 -14.00 -3.99
C GLN A 320 2.87 -12.77 -4.47
N GLU A 321 1.85 -12.32 -3.73
CA GLU A 321 1.13 -11.09 -4.05
C GLU A 321 2.02 -9.85 -3.94
N MET A 322 2.88 -9.75 -2.92
CA MET A 322 3.86 -8.66 -2.76
C MET A 322 4.98 -8.69 -3.81
N LEU A 323 5.23 -9.85 -4.43
CA LEU A 323 6.12 -10.00 -5.57
C LEU A 323 5.45 -9.64 -6.90
N GLY A 324 4.19 -9.19 -6.88
CA GLY A 324 3.41 -8.85 -8.07
C GLY A 324 2.97 -10.06 -8.88
N ARG A 325 3.02 -11.28 -8.30
CA ARG A 325 2.63 -12.51 -8.98
C ARG A 325 1.12 -12.76 -8.87
N CYS A 326 0.58 -13.50 -9.83
CA CYS A 326 -0.80 -13.97 -9.87
C CYS A 326 -0.90 -15.37 -9.27
#